data_AF-A0A820ZH67-F1
#
_entry.id   AF-A0A820ZH67-F1
#
_cell.length_a   1.000
_cell.length_b   1.000
_cell.length_c   1.000
_cell.angle_alpha   90.00
_cell.angle_beta   90.00
_cell.angle_gamma   90.00
#
_symmetry.space_group_name_H-M   'P 1'
#
loop_
_entity.id
_entity.type
_entity.pdbx_description
1 polymer ?
#
loop_
_entity_poly.entity_id
_entity_poly.type
_entity_poly.pdbx_seq_one_letter_code
_entity_poly.pdbx_strand_id
1 'polypeptide(L)'
;SILPNDTLKLSFVFKSTEPGIFTERWQLLTRPVLCGGRPIIFTLRGVTIEEDIHRQTRINIEKTLLHKEAESIVRKIVSNILDNVRTPERARSPVGFYMTDQEQFQQNNPDLYFDYEIVEQIKQLYEQVVPEYEEQKWDLSIDTLRNQILSFDEDNPNKQIFLEQLNQAIHQLTLQPILPSEQTTYLVCYDIMNQFIDSFVDKMIIVHQKLQIDEPSSESYPDIDLNGYEFESWKKFFEYTKQQENEKRIKSAGGGASKDKKAPPPSKLERGK
;
A
#
# COMPACT_ATOMS: atom_id res chain seq x y z
N SER A 1 48.47 -35.59 72.22
CA SER A 1 49.69 -36.43 72.24
C SER A 1 49.26 -37.84 71.90
N ILE A 2 49.95 -38.51 70.99
CA ILE A 2 49.64 -39.90 70.62
C ILE A 2 50.56 -40.80 71.45
N LEU A 3 49.99 -41.76 72.17
CA LEU A 3 50.76 -42.73 72.95
C LEU A 3 51.22 -43.91 72.07
N PRO A 4 52.28 -44.64 72.48
CA PRO A 4 52.65 -45.88 71.80
C PRO A 4 51.46 -46.86 71.82
N ASN A 5 51.13 -47.41 70.65
CA ASN A 5 49.97 -48.29 70.43
C ASN A 5 48.58 -47.61 70.44
N ASP A 6 48.54 -46.27 70.40
CA ASP A 6 47.30 -45.48 70.31
C ASP A 6 46.99 -45.06 68.86
N THR A 7 45.71 -44.89 68.53
CA THR A 7 45.25 -44.54 67.17
C THR A 7 44.53 -43.19 67.18
N LEU A 8 45.10 -42.21 66.47
CA LEU A 8 44.47 -40.89 66.31
C LEU A 8 43.58 -40.85 65.06
N LYS A 9 42.29 -40.60 65.24
CA LYS A 9 41.35 -40.34 64.14
C LYS A 9 41.29 -38.84 63.86
N LEU A 10 41.62 -38.44 62.64
CA LEU A 10 41.50 -37.06 62.16
C LEU A 10 40.26 -36.94 61.27
N SER A 11 39.41 -35.97 61.56
CA SER A 11 38.22 -35.66 60.77
C SER A 11 38.45 -34.38 59.96
N PHE A 12 38.19 -34.44 58.66
CA PHE A 12 38.28 -33.30 57.75
C PHE A 12 36.89 -32.98 57.21
N VAL A 13 36.61 -31.69 57.00
CA VAL A 13 35.38 -31.22 56.36
C VAL A 13 35.77 -30.38 55.16
N PHE A 14 35.28 -30.77 53.99
CA PHE A 14 35.44 -30.03 52.75
C PHE A 14 34.15 -29.27 52.43
N LYS A 15 34.26 -27.98 52.14
CA LYS A 15 33.17 -27.13 51.66
C LYS A 15 33.71 -26.23 50.54
N SER A 16 33.01 -26.17 49.42
CA SER A 16 33.28 -25.23 48.33
C SER A 16 31.98 -24.56 47.92
N THR A 17 32.06 -23.27 47.63
CA THR A 17 30.98 -22.46 47.03
C THR A 17 30.96 -22.57 45.51
N GLU A 18 32.08 -22.97 44.90
CA GLU A 18 32.23 -23.06 43.45
C GLU A 18 32.27 -24.53 43.00
N PRO A 19 31.63 -24.87 41.87
CA PRO A 19 31.80 -26.17 41.25
C PRO A 19 33.22 -26.31 40.72
N GLY A 20 33.85 -27.46 40.98
CA GLY A 20 35.24 -27.66 40.61
C GLY A 20 35.88 -28.87 41.26
N ILE A 21 37.10 -29.18 40.79
CA ILE A 21 37.96 -30.22 41.36
C ILE A 21 39.02 -29.52 42.22
N PHE A 22 39.00 -29.79 43.51
CA PHE A 22 39.90 -29.18 44.49
C PHE A 22 40.89 -30.24 44.96
N THR A 23 42.17 -29.91 44.94
CA THR A 23 43.25 -30.79 45.40
C THR A 23 44.15 -30.03 46.35
N GLU A 24 44.28 -30.51 47.58
CA GLU A 24 45.16 -29.92 48.59
C GLU A 24 46.15 -30.94 49.12
N ARG A 25 47.35 -30.49 49.44
CA ARG A 25 48.41 -31.31 50.04
C ARG A 25 48.72 -30.82 51.44
N TRP A 26 48.58 -31.71 52.40
CA TRP A 26 48.75 -31.44 53.82
C TRP A 26 49.93 -32.23 54.35
N GLN A 27 50.82 -31.61 55.11
CA GLN A 27 51.96 -32.27 55.71
C GLN A 27 51.76 -32.40 57.22
N LEU A 28 51.86 -33.63 57.73
CA LEU A 28 51.79 -33.91 59.16
C LEU A 28 53.19 -33.83 59.78
N LEU A 29 53.36 -32.84 60.66
CA LEU A 29 54.58 -32.65 61.43
C LEU A 29 54.43 -33.29 62.81
N THR A 30 55.40 -34.11 63.19
CA THR A 30 55.41 -34.83 64.48
C THR A 30 56.70 -34.54 65.25
N ARG A 31 56.60 -34.47 66.58
CA ARG A 31 57.73 -34.34 67.51
C ARG A 31 57.52 -35.31 68.68
N PRO A 32 58.38 -36.33 68.88
CA PRO A 32 59.57 -36.68 68.09
C PRO A 32 59.24 -37.09 66.64
N VAL A 33 60.21 -36.99 65.74
CA VAL A 33 60.00 -37.23 64.30
C VAL A 33 59.66 -38.70 64.03
N LEU A 34 58.53 -38.93 63.38
CA LEU A 34 58.14 -40.27 62.91
C LEU A 34 58.79 -40.58 61.56
N CYS A 35 58.79 -41.86 61.16
CA CYS A 35 59.27 -42.33 59.85
C CYS A 35 60.70 -41.89 59.49
N GLY A 36 61.60 -41.77 60.48
CA GLY A 36 62.99 -41.37 60.26
C GLY A 36 63.16 -39.93 59.75
N GLY A 37 62.20 -39.04 59.99
CA GLY A 37 62.26 -37.63 59.55
C GLY A 37 61.71 -37.36 58.15
N ARG A 38 61.19 -38.38 57.45
CA ARG A 38 60.54 -38.20 56.14
C ARG A 38 59.16 -37.54 56.31
N PRO A 39 58.79 -36.55 55.48
CA PRO A 39 57.50 -35.87 55.62
C PRO A 39 56.34 -36.83 55.31
N ILE A 40 55.35 -36.85 56.20
CA ILE A 40 54.10 -37.57 55.98
C ILE A 40 53.14 -36.60 55.29
N ILE A 41 52.81 -36.87 54.02
CA ILE A 41 51.96 -35.98 53.21
C ILE A 41 50.65 -36.69 52.89
N PHE A 42 49.53 -36.01 53.11
CA PHE A 42 48.20 -36.43 52.73
C PHE A 42 47.70 -35.53 51.61
N THR A 43 47.10 -36.12 50.57
CA THR A 43 46.45 -35.36 49.50
C THR A 43 44.95 -35.52 49.64
N LEU A 44 44.24 -34.41 49.86
CA LEU A 44 42.80 -34.38 49.90
C LEU A 44 42.29 -33.94 48.53
N ARG A 45 41.34 -34.68 47.97
CA ARG A 45 40.68 -34.36 46.71
C ARG A 45 39.17 -34.28 46.94
N GLY A 46 38.60 -33.13 46.63
CA GLY A 46 37.16 -32.88 46.67
C GLY A 46 36.65 -32.57 45.27
N VAL A 47 35.46 -33.04 44.93
CA VAL A 47 34.75 -32.68 43.70
C VAL A 47 33.44 -32.06 44.10
N THR A 48 33.22 -30.81 43.69
CA THR A 48 31.96 -30.09 43.86
C THR A 48 31.30 -30.00 42.51
N ILE A 49 30.08 -30.53 42.40
CA ILE A 49 29.28 -30.51 41.18
C ILE A 49 28.10 -29.59 41.44
N GLU A 50 27.87 -28.63 40.55
CA GLU A 50 26.64 -27.84 40.56
C GLU A 50 25.54 -28.64 39.85
N GLU A 51 24.41 -28.84 40.54
CA GLU A 51 23.26 -29.49 39.92
C GLU A 51 22.60 -28.55 38.92
N ASP A 52 22.37 -29.04 37.70
CA ASP A 52 21.64 -28.27 36.68
C ASP A 52 20.15 -28.26 36.99
N ILE A 53 19.73 -27.34 37.87
CA ILE A 53 18.34 -27.10 38.26
C ILE A 53 17.42 -26.77 37.07
N HIS A 54 17.99 -26.39 35.92
CA HIS A 54 17.26 -25.99 34.73
C HIS A 54 17.29 -27.04 33.61
N ARG A 55 17.83 -28.23 33.88
CA ARG A 55 17.99 -29.30 32.89
C ARG A 55 16.69 -29.62 32.15
N GLN A 56 15.60 -29.84 32.90
CA GLN A 56 14.31 -30.19 32.31
C GLN A 56 13.73 -29.05 31.46
N THR A 57 13.88 -27.81 31.94
CA THR A 57 13.46 -26.61 31.23
C THR A 57 14.23 -26.45 29.91
N ARG A 58 15.55 -26.66 29.92
CA ARG A 58 16.40 -26.60 28.72
C ARG A 58 15.93 -27.61 27.66
N ILE A 59 15.70 -28.86 28.07
CA ILE A 59 15.21 -29.93 27.18
C ILE A 59 13.85 -29.56 26.57
N ASN A 60 12.93 -29.03 27.38
CA ASN A 60 11.62 -28.62 26.91
C ASN A 60 11.73 -27.48 25.90
N ILE A 61 12.55 -26.46 26.19
CA ILE A 61 12.79 -25.33 25.28
C ILE A 61 13.35 -25.83 23.95
N GLU A 62 14.39 -26.66 23.99
CA GLU A 62 15.03 -27.20 22.79
C GLU A 62 14.03 -27.98 21.92
N LYS A 63 13.18 -28.80 22.54
CA LYS A 63 12.10 -29.50 21.84
C LYS A 63 11.09 -28.54 21.19
N THR A 64 10.70 -27.46 21.89
CA THR A 64 9.78 -26.47 21.33
C THR A 64 10.41 -25.66 20.20
N LEU A 65 11.71 -25.37 20.28
CA LEU A 65 12.45 -24.65 19.25
C LEU A 65 12.52 -25.46 17.97
N LEU A 66 12.90 -26.74 18.06
CA LEU A 66 12.93 -27.65 16.91
C LEU A 66 11.56 -27.76 16.23
N HIS A 67 10.48 -27.84 17.01
CA HIS A 67 9.13 -27.88 16.46
C HIS A 67 8.76 -26.59 15.71
N LYS A 68 9.05 -25.42 16.30
CA LYS A 68 8.78 -24.11 15.68
C LYS A 68 9.64 -23.84 14.46
N GLU A 69 10.88 -24.32 14.45
CA GLU A 69 11.76 -24.24 13.28
C GLU A 69 11.16 -25.01 12.10
N ALA A 70 10.76 -26.26 12.33
CA ALA A 70 10.11 -27.08 11.31
C ALA A 70 8.82 -26.42 10.79
N GLU A 71 7.98 -25.90 11.68
CA GLU A 71 6.75 -25.19 11.31
C GLU A 71 7.05 -23.94 10.47
N SER A 72 8.04 -23.15 10.85
CA SER A 72 8.45 -21.94 10.11
C SER A 72 8.92 -22.27 8.70
N ILE A 73 9.72 -23.33 8.55
CA ILE A 73 10.21 -23.80 7.25
C ILE A 73 9.03 -24.23 6.37
N VAL A 74 8.12 -25.05 6.89
CA VAL A 74 6.92 -25.48 6.14
C VAL A 74 6.07 -24.28 5.74
N ARG A 75 5.82 -23.34 6.66
CA ARG A 75 5.04 -22.13 6.37
C ARG A 75 5.68 -21.29 5.25
N LYS A 76 7.00 -21.16 5.27
CA LYS A 76 7.75 -20.43 4.23
C LYS A 76 7.66 -21.13 2.88
N ILE A 77 7.79 -22.46 2.85
CA ILE A 77 7.63 -23.25 1.62
C ILE A 77 6.22 -23.09 1.05
N VAL A 78 5.18 -23.22 1.89
CA VAL A 78 3.78 -23.06 1.47
C VAL A 78 3.51 -21.64 0.95
N SER A 79 4.00 -20.61 1.63
CA SER A 79 3.87 -19.22 1.16
C SER A 79 4.50 -19.05 -0.21
N ASN A 80 5.73 -19.53 -0.41
CA ASN A 80 6.41 -19.44 -1.69
C ASN A 80 5.64 -20.17 -2.80
N ILE A 81 5.06 -21.34 -2.52
CA ILE A 81 4.23 -22.06 -3.50
C ILE A 81 2.98 -21.25 -3.82
N LEU A 82 2.28 -20.73 -2.81
CA LEU A 82 1.07 -19.92 -3.00
C LEU A 82 1.36 -18.63 -3.77
N ASP A 83 2.48 -17.98 -3.50
CA ASP A 83 2.88 -16.75 -4.21
C ASP A 83 3.20 -17.03 -5.69
N ASN A 84 3.77 -18.20 -6.01
CA ASN A 84 4.03 -18.60 -7.40
C ASN A 84 2.78 -19.09 -8.15
N VAL A 85 1.72 -19.50 -7.44
CA VAL A 85 0.45 -19.94 -8.03
C VAL A 85 -0.53 -18.78 -8.18
N ARG A 86 -0.29 -17.64 -7.54
CA ARG A 86 -1.11 -16.45 -7.74
C ARG A 86 -1.02 -15.96 -9.18
N THR A 87 -2.17 -15.80 -9.81
CA THR A 87 -2.31 -15.08 -11.07
C THR A 87 -1.66 -13.70 -10.89
N PRO A 88 -0.74 -13.29 -11.79
CA PRO A 88 -0.12 -11.98 -11.73
C PRO A 88 -1.19 -10.89 -11.57
N GLU A 89 -0.86 -9.83 -10.84
CA GLU A 89 -1.75 -8.67 -10.75
C GLU A 89 -2.11 -8.21 -12.16
N ARG A 90 -3.41 -8.06 -12.42
CA ARG A 90 -3.93 -7.63 -13.72
C ARG A 90 -3.21 -6.35 -14.09
N ALA A 91 -2.59 -6.32 -15.28
CA ALA A 91 -1.96 -5.11 -15.78
C ALA A 91 -2.94 -3.94 -15.63
N ARG A 92 -2.49 -2.84 -15.02
CA ARG A 92 -3.30 -1.62 -14.92
C ARG A 92 -3.66 -1.20 -16.35
N SER A 93 -4.94 -0.92 -16.59
CA SER A 93 -5.37 -0.38 -17.88
C SER A 93 -4.49 0.82 -18.25
N PRO A 94 -3.96 0.91 -19.48
CA PRO A 94 -3.10 2.01 -19.88
C PRO A 94 -3.83 3.34 -19.67
N VAL A 95 -3.36 4.13 -18.71
CA VAL A 95 -3.98 5.42 -18.31
C VAL A 95 -4.06 6.40 -19.50
N GLY A 96 -3.16 6.26 -20.48
CA GLY A 96 -3.08 7.14 -21.65
C GLY A 96 -4.06 6.86 -22.80
N PHE A 97 -4.86 5.78 -22.77
CA PHE A 97 -5.78 5.49 -23.88
C PHE A 97 -7.18 6.11 -23.71
N TYR A 98 -7.50 6.60 -22.51
CA TYR A 98 -8.82 7.17 -22.17
C TYR A 98 -8.79 8.68 -21.98
N MET A 99 -7.70 9.36 -22.35
CA MET A 99 -7.63 10.81 -22.25
C MET A 99 -8.55 11.40 -23.31
N THR A 100 -9.54 12.16 -22.88
CA THR A 100 -10.45 12.86 -23.80
C THR A 100 -9.71 14.02 -24.47
N ASP A 101 -10.15 14.44 -25.67
CA ASP A 101 -9.57 15.58 -26.37
C ASP A 101 -9.63 16.86 -25.50
N GLN A 102 -10.65 16.99 -24.64
CA GLN A 102 -10.75 18.07 -23.65
C GLN A 102 -9.61 18.04 -22.62
N GLU A 103 -9.35 16.89 -22.01
CA GLU A 103 -8.28 16.75 -21.01
C GLU A 103 -6.89 16.97 -21.65
N GLN A 104 -6.69 16.48 -22.87
CA GLN A 104 -5.46 16.72 -23.62
C GLN A 104 -5.26 18.21 -23.93
N PHE A 105 -6.32 18.91 -24.38
CA PHE A 105 -6.27 20.34 -24.66
C PHE A 105 -5.98 21.17 -23.40
N GLN A 106 -6.61 20.84 -22.27
CA GLN A 106 -6.39 21.54 -21.00
C GLN A 106 -4.98 21.32 -20.42
N GLN A 107 -4.38 20.13 -20.65
CA GLN A 107 -2.99 19.88 -20.26
C GLN A 107 -2.00 20.70 -21.08
N ASN A 108 -2.26 20.84 -22.38
CA ASN A 108 -1.38 21.53 -23.30
C ASN A 108 -1.58 23.05 -23.28
N ASN A 109 -2.74 23.54 -22.82
CA ASN A 109 -3.11 24.95 -22.80
C ASN A 109 -3.77 25.30 -21.44
N PRO A 110 -2.99 25.46 -20.35
CA PRO A 110 -3.53 25.63 -19.00
C PRO A 110 -4.31 26.94 -18.79
N ASP A 111 -4.09 27.96 -19.61
CA ASP A 111 -4.73 29.28 -19.50
C ASP A 111 -5.98 29.43 -20.39
N LEU A 112 -6.38 28.38 -21.10
CA LEU A 112 -7.49 28.40 -22.06
C LEU A 112 -8.60 27.42 -21.65
N TYR A 113 -9.85 27.84 -21.86
CA TYR A 113 -11.01 26.98 -21.64
C TYR A 113 -11.27 26.13 -22.89
N PHE A 114 -11.70 24.89 -22.67
CA PHE A 114 -12.07 24.02 -23.78
C PHE A 114 -13.49 24.35 -24.26
N ASP A 115 -13.59 24.78 -25.51
CA ASP A 115 -14.84 24.85 -26.26
C ASP A 115 -14.71 23.96 -27.49
N TYR A 116 -15.62 23.00 -27.64
CA TYR A 116 -15.59 22.04 -28.72
C TYR A 116 -15.65 22.71 -30.10
N GLU A 117 -16.52 23.70 -30.29
CA GLU A 117 -16.73 24.34 -31.60
C GLU A 117 -15.48 25.12 -32.03
N ILE A 118 -14.82 25.78 -31.08
CA ILE A 118 -13.64 26.58 -31.37
C ILE A 118 -12.41 25.69 -31.56
N VAL A 119 -12.27 24.61 -30.77
CA VAL A 119 -11.18 23.64 -30.94
C VAL A 119 -11.30 22.89 -32.28
N GLU A 120 -12.52 22.60 -32.75
CA GLU A 120 -12.74 22.03 -34.08
C GLU A 120 -12.32 22.99 -35.20
N GLN A 121 -12.62 24.30 -35.07
CA GLN A 121 -12.14 25.32 -36.02
C GLN A 121 -10.61 25.41 -36.04
N ILE A 122 -9.95 25.36 -34.89
CA ILE A 122 -8.49 25.35 -34.81
C ILE A 122 -7.90 24.08 -35.44
N LYS A 123 -8.56 22.93 -35.26
CA LYS A 123 -8.16 21.68 -35.89
C LYS A 123 -8.24 21.76 -37.42
N GLN A 124 -9.31 22.33 -37.96
CA GLN A 124 -9.45 22.60 -39.39
C GLN A 124 -8.37 23.57 -39.90
N LEU A 125 -7.99 24.56 -39.11
CA LEU A 125 -6.89 25.48 -39.42
C LEU A 125 -5.55 24.73 -39.45
N TYR A 126 -5.29 23.83 -38.49
CA TYR A 126 -4.09 22.99 -38.48
C TYR A 126 -4.00 22.11 -39.74
N GLU A 127 -5.10 21.49 -40.17
CA GLU A 127 -5.17 20.69 -41.40
C GLU A 127 -4.90 21.52 -42.67
N GLN A 128 -5.14 22.84 -42.65
CA GLN A 128 -4.81 23.74 -43.76
C GLN A 128 -3.34 24.22 -43.74
N VAL A 129 -2.72 24.25 -42.56
CA VAL A 129 -1.34 24.69 -42.33
C VAL A 129 -0.34 23.54 -42.55
N VAL A 130 -0.70 22.31 -42.19
CA VAL A 130 0.15 21.13 -42.32
C VAL A 130 -0.22 20.34 -43.59
N PRO A 131 0.74 20.05 -44.48
CA PRO A 131 0.46 19.31 -45.70
C PRO A 131 0.04 17.85 -45.42
N GLU A 132 -0.89 17.36 -46.23
CA GLU A 132 -1.58 16.05 -46.15
C GLU A 132 -0.66 14.81 -46.12
N TYR A 133 0.64 14.99 -46.33
CA TYR A 133 1.66 13.91 -46.32
C TYR A 133 2.22 13.60 -44.92
N GLU A 134 1.95 14.44 -43.91
CA GLU A 134 2.27 14.14 -42.52
C GLU A 134 1.05 13.50 -41.84
N GLU A 135 1.10 12.19 -41.57
CA GLU A 135 0.08 11.44 -40.79
C GLU A 135 0.06 11.84 -39.30
N GLN A 136 0.44 13.08 -38.98
CA GLN A 136 0.70 13.52 -37.63
C GLN A 136 -0.57 14.17 -37.06
N LYS A 137 -1.30 13.40 -36.24
CA LYS A 137 -2.45 13.90 -35.49
C LYS A 137 -2.02 15.11 -34.67
N TRP A 138 -2.72 16.24 -34.84
CA TRP A 138 -2.48 17.45 -34.06
C TRP A 138 -2.47 17.13 -32.56
N ASP A 139 -1.49 17.67 -31.85
CA ASP A 139 -1.27 17.46 -30.42
C ASP A 139 -2.23 18.27 -29.53
N LEU A 140 -3.17 19.03 -30.11
CA LEU A 140 -4.08 19.96 -29.42
C LEU A 140 -3.35 21.12 -28.71
N SER A 141 -2.08 21.39 -29.05
CA SER A 141 -1.35 22.56 -28.54
C SER A 141 -1.49 23.75 -29.49
N ILE A 142 -1.93 24.88 -28.93
CA ILE A 142 -2.04 26.15 -29.67
C ILE A 142 -0.65 26.74 -29.94
N ASP A 143 0.30 26.54 -29.03
CA ASP A 143 1.68 27.00 -29.21
C ASP A 143 2.39 26.25 -30.35
N THR A 144 2.18 24.95 -30.48
CA THR A 144 2.72 24.16 -31.61
C THR A 144 2.21 24.70 -32.95
N LEU A 145 0.89 24.90 -33.07
CA LEU A 145 0.27 25.46 -34.26
C LEU A 145 0.74 26.89 -34.54
N ARG A 146 0.83 27.75 -33.52
CA ARG A 146 1.34 29.12 -33.66
C ARG A 146 2.76 29.15 -34.20
N ASN A 147 3.64 28.30 -33.68
CA ASN A 147 5.03 28.21 -34.11
C ASN A 147 5.15 27.70 -35.56
N GLN A 148 4.29 26.77 -35.97
CA GLN A 148 4.21 26.33 -37.37
C GLN A 148 3.76 27.46 -38.31
N ILE A 149 2.72 28.22 -37.95
CA ILE A 149 2.27 29.35 -38.77
C ILE A 149 3.36 30.44 -38.86
N LEU A 150 4.09 30.69 -37.77
CA LEU A 150 5.21 31.64 -37.75
C LEU A 150 6.40 31.19 -38.61
N SER A 151 6.56 29.88 -38.83
CA SER A 151 7.62 29.33 -39.68
C SER A 151 7.39 29.52 -41.19
N PHE A 152 6.19 29.93 -41.61
CA PHE A 152 5.93 30.30 -43.00
C PHE A 152 6.69 31.57 -43.41
N ASP A 153 7.09 31.61 -44.69
CA ASP A 153 7.71 32.76 -45.33
C ASP A 153 6.91 34.05 -45.08
N GLU A 154 7.60 35.15 -44.78
CA GLU A 154 6.98 36.46 -44.49
C GLU A 154 6.11 36.99 -45.64
N ASP A 155 6.40 36.57 -46.87
CA ASP A 155 5.67 36.99 -48.08
C ASP A 155 4.43 36.12 -48.38
N ASN A 156 4.12 35.12 -47.54
CA ASN A 156 2.98 34.24 -47.76
C ASN A 156 1.66 34.98 -47.39
N PRO A 157 0.76 35.25 -48.35
CA PRO A 157 -0.47 36.00 -48.09
C PRO A 157 -1.39 35.32 -47.09
N ASN A 158 -1.27 34.00 -46.91
CA ASN A 158 -2.12 33.22 -46.02
C ASN A 158 -1.62 33.26 -44.57
N LYS A 159 -0.34 33.61 -44.32
CA LYS A 159 0.24 33.68 -42.97
C LYS A 159 -0.53 34.67 -42.09
N GLN A 160 -0.82 35.85 -42.61
CA GLN A 160 -1.57 36.89 -41.89
C GLN A 160 -2.99 36.41 -41.55
N ILE A 161 -3.65 35.73 -42.49
CA ILE A 161 -5.03 35.22 -42.37
C ILE A 161 -5.09 34.13 -41.30
N PHE A 162 -4.15 33.18 -41.31
CA PHE A 162 -4.09 32.09 -40.33
C PHE A 162 -3.79 32.61 -38.92
N LEU A 163 -2.90 33.60 -38.78
CA LEU A 163 -2.64 34.24 -37.49
C LEU A 163 -3.85 35.01 -36.97
N GLU A 164 -4.58 35.71 -37.84
CA GLU A 164 -5.79 36.44 -37.45
C GLU A 164 -6.88 35.47 -36.96
N GLN A 165 -7.12 34.38 -37.70
CA GLN A 165 -8.07 33.33 -37.32
C GLN A 165 -7.67 32.65 -36.01
N LEU A 166 -6.39 32.30 -35.83
CA LEU A 166 -5.89 31.71 -34.60
C LEU A 166 -6.07 32.66 -33.40
N ASN A 167 -5.74 33.95 -33.56
CA ASN A 167 -5.91 34.94 -32.51
C ASN A 167 -7.39 35.13 -32.15
N GLN A 168 -8.30 35.15 -33.12
CA GLN A 168 -9.75 35.20 -32.88
C GLN A 168 -10.23 33.99 -32.08
N ALA A 169 -9.76 32.78 -32.44
CA ALA A 169 -10.09 31.55 -31.72
C ALA A 169 -9.54 31.56 -30.28
N ILE A 170 -8.28 31.99 -30.08
CA ILE A 170 -7.68 32.16 -28.74
C ILE A 170 -8.51 33.15 -27.91
N HIS A 171 -8.91 34.28 -28.47
CA HIS A 171 -9.75 35.25 -27.76
C HIS A 171 -11.07 34.65 -27.28
N GLN A 172 -11.70 33.78 -28.07
CA GLN A 172 -12.93 33.09 -27.66
C GLN A 172 -12.66 32.06 -26.55
N LEU A 173 -11.54 31.33 -26.62
CA LEU A 173 -11.15 30.34 -25.62
C LEU A 173 -10.66 30.94 -24.28
N THR A 174 -10.26 32.22 -24.27
CA THR A 174 -9.92 32.93 -23.01
C THR A 174 -11.16 33.31 -22.20
N LEU A 175 -12.36 33.24 -22.78
CA LEU A 175 -13.60 33.56 -22.08
C LEU A 175 -14.03 32.36 -21.24
N GLN A 176 -14.19 32.58 -19.93
CA GLN A 176 -14.69 31.55 -19.02
C GLN A 176 -16.10 31.12 -19.48
N PRO A 177 -16.34 29.83 -19.75
CA PRO A 177 -17.66 29.35 -20.10
C PRO A 177 -18.60 29.62 -18.93
N ILE A 178 -19.75 30.24 -19.22
CA ILE A 178 -20.80 30.47 -18.23
C ILE A 178 -21.37 29.10 -17.87
N LEU A 179 -20.91 28.53 -16.77
CA LEU A 179 -21.51 27.33 -16.19
C LEU A 179 -22.96 27.70 -15.81
N PRO A 180 -23.99 27.07 -16.41
CA PRO A 180 -25.35 27.24 -15.92
C PRO A 180 -25.38 26.82 -14.45
N SER A 181 -26.15 27.55 -13.62
CA SER A 181 -26.26 27.20 -12.20
C SER A 181 -26.70 25.74 -12.05
N GLU A 182 -26.32 25.12 -10.93
CA GLU A 182 -26.66 23.70 -10.67
C GLU A 182 -28.17 23.42 -10.84
N GLN A 183 -29.01 24.43 -10.57
CA GLN A 183 -30.46 24.35 -10.70
C GLN A 183 -30.94 24.32 -12.15
N THR A 184 -30.40 25.17 -13.04
CA THR A 184 -30.78 25.14 -14.47
C THR A 184 -30.31 23.87 -15.15
N THR A 185 -29.11 23.38 -14.79
CA THR A 185 -28.57 22.13 -15.33
C THR A 185 -29.45 20.95 -14.96
N TYR A 186 -29.85 20.83 -13.69
CA TYR A 186 -30.74 19.77 -13.22
C TYR A 186 -32.09 19.79 -13.96
N LEU A 187 -32.70 20.98 -14.11
CA LEU A 187 -33.99 21.11 -14.80
C LEU A 187 -33.91 20.72 -16.28
N VAL A 188 -32.85 21.15 -16.98
CA VAL A 188 -32.63 20.80 -18.39
C VAL A 188 -32.35 19.30 -18.54
N CYS A 189 -31.52 18.70 -17.69
CA CYS A 189 -31.27 17.26 -17.71
C CYS A 189 -32.54 16.46 -17.42
N TYR A 190 -33.36 16.91 -16.45
CA TYR A 190 -34.63 16.28 -16.12
C TYR A 190 -35.61 16.35 -17.31
N ASP A 191 -35.70 17.51 -17.97
CA ASP A 191 -36.53 17.69 -19.16
C ASP A 191 -36.09 16.79 -20.33
N ILE A 192 -34.79 16.74 -20.62
CA ILE A 192 -34.23 15.84 -21.65
C ILE A 192 -34.53 14.37 -21.32
N MET A 193 -34.40 13.98 -20.05
CA MET A 193 -34.70 12.61 -19.61
C MET A 193 -36.17 12.26 -19.79
N ASN A 194 -37.09 13.17 -19.48
CA ASN A 194 -38.52 12.96 -19.72
C ASN A 194 -38.82 12.86 -21.21
N GLN A 195 -38.28 13.77 -22.03
CA GLN A 195 -38.44 13.71 -23.49
C GLN A 195 -37.90 12.40 -24.08
N PHE A 196 -36.79 11.88 -23.53
CA PHE A 196 -36.25 10.59 -23.94
C PHE A 196 -37.17 9.44 -23.55
N ILE A 197 -37.67 9.41 -22.31
CA ILE A 197 -38.59 8.37 -21.84
C ILE A 197 -39.86 8.38 -22.70
N ASP A 198 -40.44 9.55 -22.96
CA ASP A 198 -41.62 9.69 -23.79
C ASP A 198 -41.35 9.22 -25.24
N SER A 199 -40.23 9.66 -25.84
CA SER A 199 -39.83 9.20 -27.18
C SER A 199 -39.55 7.70 -27.23
N PHE A 200 -39.02 7.13 -26.16
CA PHE A 200 -38.72 5.71 -26.05
C PHE A 200 -40.00 4.89 -25.98
N VAL A 201 -40.96 5.31 -25.15
CA VAL A 201 -42.28 4.69 -25.04
C VAL A 201 -43.00 4.73 -26.39
N ASP A 202 -43.00 5.87 -27.08
CA ASP A 202 -43.60 6.00 -28.42
C ASP A 202 -42.97 5.04 -29.43
N LYS A 203 -41.63 4.97 -29.46
CA LYS A 203 -40.90 4.04 -30.35
C LYS A 203 -41.15 2.58 -29.97
N MET A 204 -41.26 2.28 -28.69
CA MET A 204 -41.52 0.92 -28.19
C MET A 204 -42.93 0.46 -28.58
N ILE A 205 -43.94 1.32 -28.48
CA ILE A 205 -45.30 1.05 -28.97
C ILE A 205 -45.28 0.74 -30.48
N ILE A 206 -44.56 1.54 -31.28
CA ILE A 206 -44.44 1.29 -32.73
C ILE A 206 -43.78 -0.06 -33.02
N VAL A 207 -42.76 -0.44 -32.25
CA VAL A 207 -42.06 -1.73 -32.41
C VAL A 207 -42.97 -2.89 -32.01
N HIS A 208 -43.67 -2.78 -30.87
CA HIS A 208 -44.64 -3.79 -30.43
C HIS A 208 -45.75 -4.00 -31.46
N GLN A 209 -46.29 -2.91 -32.01
CA GLN A 209 -47.33 -2.96 -33.04
C GLN A 209 -46.83 -3.59 -34.35
N LYS A 210 -45.60 -3.29 -34.76
CA LYS A 210 -44.99 -3.88 -35.98
C LYS A 210 -44.63 -5.35 -35.84
N LEU A 211 -44.19 -5.76 -34.65
CA LEU A 211 -43.77 -7.13 -34.38
C LEU A 211 -44.91 -8.04 -33.88
N GLN A 212 -46.13 -7.50 -33.74
CA GLN A 212 -47.29 -8.20 -33.14
C GLN A 212 -46.91 -8.86 -31.80
N ILE A 213 -46.09 -8.16 -31.02
CA ILE A 213 -45.74 -8.61 -29.68
C ILE A 213 -46.93 -8.24 -28.81
N ASP A 214 -47.74 -9.25 -28.49
CA ASP A 214 -48.84 -9.11 -27.53
C ASP A 214 -48.30 -8.48 -26.24
N GLU A 215 -48.98 -7.45 -25.74
CA GLU A 215 -48.73 -6.95 -24.40
C GLU A 215 -48.78 -8.14 -23.45
N PRO A 216 -47.75 -8.41 -22.62
CA PRO A 216 -47.81 -9.49 -21.67
C PRO A 216 -49.02 -9.21 -20.78
N SER A 217 -50.04 -10.04 -20.91
CA SER A 217 -51.16 -10.07 -19.97
C SER A 217 -50.55 -10.12 -18.57
N SER A 218 -51.11 -9.31 -17.68
CA SER A 218 -50.66 -9.08 -16.29
C SER A 218 -50.41 -10.33 -15.44
N GLU A 219 -50.54 -11.54 -15.98
CA GLU A 219 -50.41 -12.84 -15.32
C GLU A 219 -49.18 -13.66 -15.76
N SER A 220 -48.30 -13.14 -16.62
CA SER A 220 -47.05 -13.85 -16.99
C SER A 220 -45.80 -12.99 -16.76
N TYR A 221 -45.68 -12.44 -15.56
CA TYR A 221 -44.36 -12.27 -14.99
C TYR A 221 -44.13 -13.46 -14.07
N PRO A 222 -43.00 -14.20 -14.16
CA PRO A 222 -42.62 -15.06 -13.04
C PRO A 222 -42.65 -14.18 -11.79
N ASP A 223 -43.17 -14.69 -10.67
CA ASP A 223 -43.03 -14.02 -9.38
C ASP A 223 -41.54 -13.73 -9.18
N ILE A 224 -41.11 -12.52 -9.56
CA ILE A 224 -39.83 -12.00 -9.17
C ILE A 224 -40.07 -11.77 -7.69
N ASP A 225 -39.49 -12.65 -6.88
CA ASP A 225 -39.42 -12.48 -5.44
C ASP A 225 -38.62 -11.20 -5.15
N LEU A 226 -39.33 -10.07 -5.21
CA LEU A 226 -38.83 -8.75 -4.83
C LEU A 226 -38.55 -8.68 -3.32
N ASN A 227 -38.91 -9.72 -2.54
CA ASN A 227 -38.83 -9.77 -1.09
C ASN A 227 -38.22 -11.07 -0.57
N GLY A 228 -36.88 -11.18 -0.65
CA GLY A 228 -36.23 -12.15 0.22
C GLY A 228 -34.71 -12.15 0.21
N TYR A 229 -34.09 -12.18 -0.96
CA TYR A 229 -32.65 -12.49 -1.02
C TYR A 229 -31.79 -11.43 -1.73
N GLU A 230 -32.25 -10.83 -2.83
CA GLU A 230 -31.42 -9.84 -3.54
C GLU A 230 -31.45 -8.45 -2.91
N PHE A 231 -32.61 -7.96 -2.46
CA PHE A 231 -32.70 -6.61 -1.89
C PHE A 231 -31.92 -6.46 -0.58
N GLU A 232 -31.96 -7.45 0.33
CA GLU A 232 -31.14 -7.41 1.54
C GLU A 232 -29.65 -7.53 1.23
N SER A 233 -29.29 -8.35 0.25
CA SER A 233 -27.90 -8.52 -0.19
C SER A 233 -27.35 -7.22 -0.78
N TRP A 234 -28.13 -6.56 -1.65
CA TRP A 234 -27.78 -5.28 -2.24
C TRP A 234 -27.77 -4.16 -1.21
N LYS A 235 -28.72 -4.13 -0.27
CA LYS A 235 -28.72 -3.17 0.83
C LYS A 235 -27.49 -3.32 1.72
N LYS A 236 -27.14 -4.56 2.10
CA LYS A 236 -25.90 -4.86 2.83
C LYS A 236 -24.66 -4.46 2.03
N PHE A 237 -24.66 -4.70 0.72
CA PHE A 237 -23.59 -4.27 -0.17
C PHE A 237 -23.46 -2.74 -0.16
N PHE A 238 -24.54 -1.99 -0.39
CA PHE A 238 -24.51 -0.52 -0.39
C PHE A 238 -24.13 0.07 0.98
N GLU A 239 -24.61 -0.51 2.09
CA GLU A 239 -24.22 -0.10 3.44
C GLU A 239 -22.73 -0.36 3.71
N TYR A 240 -22.20 -1.50 3.28
CA TYR A 240 -20.77 -1.84 3.37
C TYR A 240 -19.91 -0.88 2.52
N THR A 241 -20.33 -0.58 1.29
CA THR A 241 -19.62 0.34 0.40
C THR A 241 -19.61 1.76 0.97
N LYS A 242 -20.72 2.21 1.55
CA LYS A 242 -20.84 3.51 2.22
C LYS A 242 -19.97 3.58 3.49
N GLN A 243 -19.87 2.50 4.25
CA GLN A 243 -18.95 2.41 5.40
C GLN A 243 -17.49 2.48 4.96
N GLN A 244 -17.10 1.79 3.89
CA GLN A 244 -15.74 1.87 3.35
C GLN A 244 -15.38 3.27 2.83
N GLU A 245 -16.31 3.96 2.15
CA GLU A 245 -16.10 5.34 1.73
C GLU A 245 -16.00 6.30 2.92
N ASN A 246 -16.83 6.11 3.95
CA ASN A 246 -16.75 6.92 5.16
C ASN A 246 -15.44 6.66 5.93
N GLU A 247 -14.99 5.42 6.04
CA GLU A 247 -13.68 5.09 6.62
C GLU A 247 -12.51 5.69 5.81
N LYS A 248 -12.59 5.68 4.48
CA LYS A 248 -11.60 6.34 3.61
C LYS A 248 -11.61 7.86 3.81
N ARG A 249 -12.79 8.48 3.93
CA ARG A 249 -12.95 9.91 4.25
C ARG A 249 -12.44 10.27 5.65
N ILE A 250 -12.66 9.41 6.66
CA ILE A 250 -12.14 9.60 8.02
C ILE A 250 -10.62 9.45 8.05
N LYS A 251 -10.05 8.49 7.29
CA LYS A 251 -8.60 8.30 7.17
C LYS A 251 -7.92 9.43 6.39
N SER A 252 -8.59 10.04 5.41
CA SER A 252 -8.07 11.23 4.71
C SER A 252 -8.25 12.52 5.51
N ALA A 253 -9.29 12.63 6.36
CA ALA A 253 -9.49 13.77 7.26
C ALA A 253 -8.60 13.72 8.53
N GLY A 254 -8.15 12.54 8.96
CA GLY A 254 -7.26 12.35 10.12
C GLY A 254 -5.78 12.67 9.88
N GLY A 255 -5.40 13.10 8.68
CA GLY A 255 -4.01 13.39 8.28
C GLY A 255 -3.50 14.81 8.57
N GLY A 256 -4.29 15.67 9.22
CA GLY A 256 -3.97 17.08 9.42
C GLY A 256 -4.11 17.57 10.86
N ALA A 257 -3.20 17.17 11.75
CA ALA A 257 -2.95 17.88 13.01
C ALA A 257 -1.50 17.70 13.49
N SER A 258 -0.75 18.79 13.42
CA SER A 258 0.56 19.12 14.01
C SER A 258 1.33 18.05 14.79
N LYS A 259 2.48 17.64 14.24
CA LYS A 259 3.64 17.23 15.06
C LYS A 259 4.37 18.49 15.54
N ASP A 260 3.99 18.98 16.71
CA ASP A 260 4.86 19.83 17.52
C ASP A 260 6.09 19.00 17.94
N LYS A 261 7.26 19.41 17.43
CA LYS A 261 8.55 18.87 17.82
C LYS A 261 8.88 19.34 19.24
N LYS A 262 8.57 18.54 20.26
CA LYS A 262 9.23 18.66 21.57
C LYS A 262 10.60 17.98 21.50
N ALA A 263 11.64 18.81 21.57
CA ALA A 263 13.04 18.41 21.66
C ALA A 263 13.32 17.56 22.92
N PRO A 264 14.29 16.63 22.86
CA PRO A 264 14.70 15.85 24.02
C PRO A 264 15.52 16.69 25.02
N PRO A 265 15.45 16.39 26.34
CA PRO A 265 16.15 17.16 27.37
C PRO A 265 17.68 16.93 27.30
N PRO A 266 18.51 17.94 27.65
CA PRO A 266 19.96 17.83 27.60
C PRO A 266 20.52 16.96 28.74
N SER A 267 21.50 16.14 28.37
CA SER A 267 22.32 15.33 29.24
C SER A 267 23.13 16.19 30.21
N LYS A 268 23.12 15.81 31.50
CA LYS A 268 23.96 16.42 32.54
C LYS A 268 25.41 16.06 32.25
N LEU A 269 26.21 17.03 31.81
CA LEU A 269 27.65 16.98 31.85
C LEU A 269 28.11 17.20 33.29
N GLU A 270 28.78 16.21 33.86
CA GLU A 270 29.52 16.33 35.12
C GLU A 270 30.60 17.41 34.98
N ARG A 271 30.64 18.36 35.94
CA ARG A 271 31.80 19.22 36.16
C ARG A 271 32.55 18.68 37.37
N GLY A 272 33.75 18.18 37.12
CA GLY A 272 34.76 17.97 38.15
C GLY A 272 35.16 19.29 38.81
N LYS A 273 35.39 19.20 40.11
CA LYS A 273 36.35 20.02 40.86
C LYS A 273 37.45 19.09 41.33
#